data_AF-A0A5C8GNA3-F1
#
_entry.id   AF-A0A5C8GNA3-F1
#
_cell.length_a   1.000
_cell.length_b   1.000
_cell.length_c   1.000
_cell.angle_alpha   90.00
_cell.angle_beta   90.00
_cell.angle_gamma   90.00
#
_symmetry.space_group_name_H-M   'P 1'
#
loop_
_entity.id
_entity.type
_entity.pdbx_description
1 polymer ?
#
loop_
_entity_poly.entity_id
_entity_poly.type
_entity_poly.pdbx_seq_one_letter_code
_entity_poly.pdbx_strand_id
1 'polypeptide(L)'
;MELQGRVIAVLEAREGTSARGPWKSQEYVIETHDQFPRKMVFNIFGAERIDQFGIKAGEEIIVSFDIDAHEYQGRWYNNIRAWNIQRIDAAAVQAAAPIAAATPTQSQPSGNPATTAGNQDPFPPATESSADDDLPF
;
A
#
# COMPACT_ATOMS: atom_id res chain seq x y z
N MET A 1 5.09 -4.38 -19.44
CA MET A 1 4.14 -3.68 -18.53
C MET A 1 4.95 -2.81 -17.57
N GLU A 2 4.32 -1.93 -16.78
CA GLU A 2 5.03 -1.09 -15.79
C GLU A 2 4.25 -0.87 -14.49
N LEU A 3 4.96 -0.62 -13.40
CA LEU A 3 4.39 -0.26 -12.09
C LEU A 3 5.30 0.73 -11.36
N GLN A 4 4.71 1.83 -10.87
CA GLN A 4 5.40 2.82 -10.05
C GLN A 4 5.11 2.59 -8.57
N GLY A 5 6.12 2.76 -7.72
CA GLY A 5 5.95 2.66 -6.28
C GLY A 5 7.25 2.78 -5.49
N ARG A 6 7.13 2.56 -4.19
CA ARG A 6 8.24 2.55 -3.25
C ARG A 6 8.69 1.12 -2.98
N VAL A 7 10.00 0.89 -2.99
CA VAL A 7 10.58 -0.40 -2.58
C VAL A 7 10.47 -0.53 -1.07
N ILE A 8 9.71 -1.51 -0.59
CA ILE A 8 9.51 -1.74 0.85
C ILE A 8 10.31 -2.92 1.40
N ALA A 9 10.80 -3.80 0.52
CA ALA A 9 11.67 -4.91 0.92
C ALA A 9 12.65 -5.27 -0.20
N VAL A 10 13.88 -5.59 0.21
CA VAL A 10 14.94 -6.17 -0.62
C VAL A 10 15.25 -7.53 0.00
N LEU A 11 14.92 -8.62 -0.69
CA LEU A 11 15.15 -9.97 -0.18
C LEU A 11 16.58 -10.40 -0.47
N GLU A 12 17.05 -11.42 0.27
CA GLU A 12 18.37 -12.01 0.02
C GLU A 12 18.45 -12.57 -1.40
N ALA A 13 19.59 -12.34 -2.05
CA ALA A 13 19.82 -12.87 -3.39
C ALA A 13 19.97 -14.40 -3.32
N ARG A 14 19.30 -15.09 -4.24
CA ARG A 14 19.41 -16.53 -4.43
C ARG A 14 20.38 -16.79 -5.57
N GLU A 15 21.27 -17.75 -5.37
CA GLU A 15 22.27 -18.11 -6.38
C GLU A 15 22.47 -19.62 -6.45
N GLY A 16 23.01 -20.07 -7.56
CA GLY A 16 23.28 -21.49 -7.80
C GLY A 16 23.99 -21.73 -9.12
N THR A 17 24.16 -22.99 -9.47
CA THR A 17 24.74 -23.40 -10.76
C THR A 17 23.72 -24.20 -11.55
N SER A 18 23.54 -23.86 -12.82
CA SER A 18 22.70 -24.58 -13.78
C SER A 18 23.55 -25.16 -14.91
N ALA A 19 22.96 -25.98 -15.77
CA ALA A 19 23.61 -26.44 -17.00
C ALA A 19 24.07 -25.30 -17.93
N ARG A 20 23.53 -24.09 -17.75
CA ARG A 20 23.89 -22.88 -18.50
C ARG A 20 24.91 -21.99 -17.79
N GLY A 21 25.45 -22.45 -16.65
CA GLY A 21 26.39 -21.70 -15.80
C GLY A 21 25.77 -21.17 -14.51
N PRO A 22 26.54 -20.36 -13.75
CA PRO A 22 26.07 -19.77 -12.50
C PRO A 22 24.92 -18.81 -12.76
N TRP A 23 23.96 -18.78 -11.84
CA TRP A 23 22.83 -17.87 -11.88
C TRP A 23 22.67 -17.17 -10.54
N LYS A 24 22.15 -15.95 -10.60
CA LYS A 24 21.78 -15.15 -9.43
C LYS A 24 20.45 -14.46 -9.71
N SER A 25 19.55 -14.49 -8.75
CA SER A 25 18.24 -13.86 -8.82
C SER A 25 17.95 -13.20 -7.49
N GLN A 26 17.43 -11.98 -7.52
CA GLN A 26 17.05 -11.26 -6.31
C GLN A 26 15.61 -10.77 -6.42
N GLU A 27 14.88 -10.87 -5.31
CA GLU A 27 13.48 -10.50 -5.21
C GLU A 27 13.32 -9.21 -4.42
N TYR A 28 12.33 -8.43 -4.81
CA TYR A 28 12.03 -7.11 -4.27
C TYR A 28 10.52 -6.97 -4.12
N VAL A 29 10.10 -6.15 -3.16
CA VAL A 29 8.69 -5.80 -2.99
C VAL A 29 8.51 -4.31 -3.19
N ILE A 30 7.63 -3.94 -4.12
CA ILE A 30 7.22 -2.56 -4.37
C ILE A 30 5.78 -2.34 -3.88
N GLU A 31 5.51 -1.17 -3.33
CA GLU A 31 4.20 -0.72 -2.89
C GLU A 31 3.76 0.53 -3.67
N THR A 32 2.52 0.55 -4.17
CA THR A 32 1.96 1.69 -4.91
C THR A 32 1.52 2.84 -3.99
N HIS A 33 1.36 4.05 -4.55
CA HIS A 33 0.96 5.25 -3.82
C HIS A 33 -0.54 5.60 -3.95
N ASP A 34 -1.35 4.61 -4.32
CA ASP A 34 -2.79 4.79 -4.48
C ASP A 34 -3.50 4.90 -3.11
N GLN A 35 -4.77 5.31 -3.12
CA GLN A 35 -5.62 5.28 -1.91
C GLN A 35 -5.65 3.91 -1.23
N PHE A 36 -5.48 2.84 -2.01
CA PHE A 36 -5.37 1.47 -1.54
C PHE A 36 -4.05 0.86 -2.04
N PRO A 37 -2.94 1.08 -1.30
CA PRO A 37 -1.62 0.62 -1.70
C PRO A 37 -1.59 -0.87 -1.98
N ARG A 38 -1.13 -1.24 -3.17
CA ARG A 38 -0.94 -2.63 -3.56
C ARG A 38 0.53 -2.97 -3.51
N LYS A 39 0.84 -4.17 -3.06
CA LYS A 39 2.20 -4.70 -3.03
C LYS A 39 2.39 -5.68 -4.20
N MET A 40 3.55 -5.61 -4.84
CA MET A 40 3.94 -6.55 -5.88
C MET A 40 5.35 -7.06 -5.59
N VAL A 41 5.53 -8.39 -5.62
CA VAL A 41 6.87 -8.99 -5.61
C VAL A 41 7.34 -9.13 -7.05
N PHE A 42 8.58 -8.75 -7.33
CA PHE A 42 9.22 -8.95 -8.63
C PHE A 42 10.65 -9.44 -8.45
N ASN A 43 11.19 -10.10 -9.49
CA ASN A 43 12.58 -10.54 -9.51
C ASN A 43 13.40 -9.88 -10.62
N ILE A 44 14.70 -9.77 -10.35
CA ILE A 44 15.72 -9.42 -11.34
C ILE A 44 16.65 -10.62 -11.44
N PHE A 45 16.88 -11.07 -12.67
CA PHE A 45 17.75 -12.21 -12.97
C PHE A 45 19.07 -11.75 -13.61
N GLY A 46 20.16 -12.32 -13.12
CA GLY A 46 21.53 -12.03 -13.55
C GLY A 46 22.25 -11.13 -12.56
N ALA A 47 23.44 -11.56 -12.11
CA ALA A 47 24.26 -10.81 -11.16
C ALA A 47 24.58 -9.39 -11.67
N GLU A 48 24.95 -9.26 -12.95
CA GLU A 48 25.24 -7.98 -13.58
C GLU A 48 24.07 -6.99 -13.49
N ARG A 49 22.83 -7.43 -13.75
CA ARG A 49 21.66 -6.56 -13.68
C ARG A 49 21.31 -6.19 -12.24
N ILE A 50 21.41 -7.16 -11.33
CA ILE A 50 21.19 -6.93 -9.90
C ILE A 50 22.14 -5.84 -9.40
N ASP A 51 23.43 -5.97 -9.73
CA ASP A 51 24.47 -5.02 -9.32
C ASP A 51 24.30 -3.67 -10.04
N GLN A 52 23.93 -3.68 -11.33
CA GLN A 52 23.66 -2.48 -12.13
C GLN A 52 22.52 -1.65 -11.54
N PHE A 53 21.41 -2.27 -11.19
CA PHE A 53 20.26 -1.55 -10.66
C PHE A 53 20.47 -1.17 -9.19
N GLY A 54 21.15 -2.01 -8.41
CA GLY A 54 21.58 -1.73 -7.04
C GLY A 54 20.43 -1.19 -6.17
N ILE A 55 19.24 -1.79 -6.29
CA ILE A 55 17.99 -1.30 -5.68
C ILE A 55 18.10 -1.36 -4.16
N LYS A 56 17.64 -0.30 -3.50
CA LYS A 56 17.59 -0.21 -2.03
C LYS A 56 16.16 -0.03 -1.53
N ALA A 57 15.91 -0.45 -0.29
CA ALA A 57 14.66 -0.17 0.38
C ALA A 57 14.47 1.35 0.56
N GLY A 58 13.24 1.81 0.42
CA GLY A 58 12.85 3.21 0.45
C GLY A 58 12.98 3.96 -0.88
N GLU A 59 13.56 3.33 -1.92
CA GLU A 59 13.68 3.97 -3.23
C GLU A 59 12.33 4.03 -3.94
N GLU A 60 12.12 5.16 -4.62
CA GLU A 60 10.97 5.40 -5.47
C GLU A 60 11.36 5.02 -6.90
N ILE A 61 10.66 4.03 -7.49
CA ILE A 61 11.02 3.48 -8.80
C ILE A 61 9.79 3.21 -9.68
N ILE A 62 10.03 3.19 -10.99
CA ILE A 62 9.16 2.59 -12.00
C ILE A 62 9.82 1.28 -12.43
N VAL A 63 9.10 0.18 -12.26
CA VAL A 63 9.53 -1.17 -12.65
C VAL A 63 8.87 -1.51 -13.97
N SER A 64 9.66 -1.78 -15.01
CA SER A 64 9.16 -2.36 -16.25
C SER A 64 9.39 -3.88 -16.23
N PHE A 65 8.31 -4.64 -16.44
CA PHE A 65 8.32 -6.08 -16.24
C PHE A 65 7.41 -6.83 -17.22
N ASP A 66 7.69 -8.13 -17.31
CA ASP A 66 6.86 -9.13 -17.98
C ASP A 66 6.31 -10.12 -16.95
N ILE A 67 5.14 -10.69 -17.25
CA ILE A 67 4.51 -11.73 -16.44
C ILE A 67 4.54 -13.03 -17.22
N ASP A 68 5.06 -14.08 -16.59
CA ASP A 68 5.07 -15.44 -17.10
C ASP A 68 4.41 -16.37 -16.08
N ALA A 69 3.87 -17.51 -16.53
CA ALA A 69 3.27 -18.50 -15.65
C ALA A 69 4.01 -19.83 -15.81
N HIS A 70 4.39 -20.44 -14.70
CA HIS A 70 5.01 -21.76 -14.68
C HIS A 70 4.24 -22.72 -13.79
N GLU A 71 4.16 -23.96 -14.25
CA GLU A 71 3.59 -25.05 -13.46
C GLU A 71 4.68 -25.70 -12.59
N TYR A 72 4.37 -25.88 -11.32
CA TYR A 72 5.18 -26.65 -10.38
C TYR A 72 4.27 -27.56 -9.54
N GLN A 73 4.46 -28.87 -9.69
CA GLN A 73 3.69 -29.91 -8.99
C GLN A 73 2.16 -29.75 -9.13
N GLY A 74 1.67 -29.50 -10.35
CA GLY A 74 0.24 -29.33 -10.62
C GLY A 74 -0.34 -27.99 -10.15
N ARG A 75 0.47 -27.08 -9.63
CA ARG A 75 0.08 -25.72 -9.25
C ARG A 75 0.76 -24.71 -10.16
N TRP A 76 0.03 -23.67 -10.54
CA TRP A 76 0.55 -22.61 -11.40
C TRP A 76 0.95 -21.39 -10.57
N TYR A 77 2.10 -20.83 -10.91
CA TYR A 77 2.67 -19.67 -10.25
C TYR A 77 3.04 -18.62 -11.28
N ASN A 78 2.69 -17.37 -11.01
CA ASN A 78 3.17 -16.26 -11.79
C ASN A 78 4.60 -15.91 -11.38
N ASN A 79 5.40 -15.55 -12.36
CA ASN A 79 6.71 -14.97 -12.19
C ASN A 79 6.71 -13.59 -12.84
N ILE A 80 6.98 -12.57 -12.03
CA ILE A 80 7.04 -11.17 -12.46
C ILE A 80 8.50 -10.79 -12.61
N ARG A 81 8.98 -10.72 -13.85
CA ARG A 81 10.39 -10.47 -14.17
C ARG A 81 10.59 -9.05 -14.64
N ALA A 82 11.35 -8.29 -13.86
CA ALA A 82 11.74 -6.94 -14.24
C ALA A 82 12.91 -6.97 -15.24
N TRP A 83 12.76 -6.19 -16.32
CA TRP A 83 13.80 -6.01 -17.33
C TRP A 83 14.36 -4.59 -17.35
N ASN A 84 13.67 -3.61 -16.74
CA ASN A 84 14.16 -2.25 -16.58
C ASN A 84 13.65 -1.63 -15.28
N ILE A 85 14.46 -0.73 -14.72
CA ILE A 85 14.18 0.02 -13.49
C ILE A 85 14.53 1.47 -13.74
N GLN A 86 13.59 2.38 -13.48
CA GLN A 86 13.82 3.81 -13.53
C GLN A 86 13.63 4.39 -12.13
N ARG A 87 14.63 5.09 -11.62
CA ARG A 87 14.53 5.80 -10.34
C ARG A 87 13.81 7.11 -10.58
N ILE A 88 12.88 7.45 -9.70
CA ILE A 88 12.16 8.71 -9.71
C ILE A 88 12.47 9.48 -8.43
N ASP A 89 12.47 10.80 -8.53
CA ASP A 89 12.59 11.64 -7.36
C ASP A 89 11.32 11.51 -6.52
N ALA A 90 11.46 11.18 -5.22
CA ALA A 90 10.34 11.10 -4.30
C ALA A 90 9.55 12.43 -4.23
N ALA A 91 10.22 13.57 -4.42
CA ALA A 91 9.57 14.87 -4.50
C ALA A 91 8.64 15.00 -5.71
N ALA A 92 8.97 14.34 -6.84
CA ALA A 92 8.14 14.35 -8.04
C ALA A 92 6.90 13.44 -7.89
N VAL A 93 6.98 12.36 -7.11
CA VAL A 93 5.85 11.47 -6.85
C VAL A 93 4.79 12.11 -5.97
N GLN A 94 5.20 12.89 -4.97
CA GLN A 94 4.27 13.61 -4.09
C GLN A 94 3.41 14.63 -4.84
N ALA A 95 3.93 15.21 -5.92
CA ALA A 95 3.23 16.20 -6.74
C ALA A 95 2.20 15.58 -7.72
N ALA A 96 2.32 14.29 -8.02
CA ALA A 96 1.44 13.56 -8.93
C ALA A 96 0.32 12.78 -8.20
N ALA A 97 0.36 12.70 -6.86
CA ALA A 97 -0.67 12.04 -6.08
C ALA A 97 -2.00 12.82 -6.18
N PRO A 98 -3.14 12.14 -6.38
CA PRO A 98 -4.43 12.81 -6.48
C PRO A 98 -4.73 13.53 -5.17
N ILE A 99 -4.90 14.85 -5.25
CA ILE A 99 -5.34 15.69 -4.14
C ILE A 99 -6.76 15.24 -3.81
N ALA A 100 -6.93 14.51 -2.70
CA ALA A 100 -8.25 14.16 -2.21
C ALA A 100 -9.07 15.45 -2.09
N ALA A 101 -10.18 15.53 -2.82
CA ALA A 101 -11.03 16.70 -2.85
C ALA A 101 -11.48 17.03 -1.42
N ALA A 102 -10.91 18.08 -0.84
CA ALA A 102 -11.37 18.64 0.42
C ALA A 102 -12.84 19.05 0.23
N THR A 103 -13.73 18.35 0.92
CA THR A 103 -15.15 18.68 0.96
C THR A 103 -15.28 20.08 1.56
N PRO A 104 -15.90 21.06 0.89
CA PRO A 104 -16.00 22.40 1.44
C PRO A 104 -16.96 22.36 2.63
N THR A 105 -16.45 22.54 3.84
CA THR A 105 -17.27 22.80 5.03
C THR A 105 -17.99 24.12 4.82
N GLN A 106 -19.30 24.06 4.55
CA GLN A 106 -20.18 25.24 4.57
C GLN A 106 -20.21 25.80 5.99
N SER A 107 -19.57 26.94 6.20
CA SER A 107 -19.75 27.78 7.37
C SER A 107 -21.13 28.45 7.31
N GLN A 108 -22.07 28.00 8.15
CA GLN A 108 -23.30 28.73 8.44
C GLN A 108 -22.99 29.94 9.34
N PRO A 109 -23.42 31.17 8.99
CA PRO A 109 -23.40 32.29 9.91
C PRO A 109 -24.71 32.34 10.70
N SER A 110 -24.64 32.29 12.03
CA SER A 110 -25.80 32.60 12.90
C SER A 110 -25.50 33.85 13.70
N GLY A 111 -26.23 34.92 13.38
CA GLY A 111 -26.20 36.18 14.10
C GLY A 111 -27.24 36.23 15.22
N ASN A 112 -26.76 36.53 16.44
CA ASN A 112 -27.23 37.53 17.42
C ASN A 112 -28.68 37.52 17.98
N PRO A 113 -28.98 38.21 19.11
CA PRO A 113 -29.35 37.56 20.38
C PRO A 113 -30.68 38.08 21.00
N ALA A 114 -31.30 37.35 21.93
CA ALA A 114 -32.18 37.95 22.95
C ALA A 114 -32.52 36.98 24.10
N THR A 115 -32.44 37.54 25.31
CA THR A 115 -32.76 36.99 26.63
C THR A 115 -34.24 37.12 26.99
N THR A 116 -34.88 36.11 27.60
CA THR A 116 -35.91 36.33 28.64
C THR A 116 -36.10 35.10 29.55
N ALA A 117 -36.22 35.37 30.84
CA ALA A 117 -36.37 34.44 31.96
C ALA A 117 -37.72 33.68 31.98
N GLY A 118 -37.74 32.50 32.62
CA GLY A 118 -38.96 31.76 32.91
C GLY A 118 -38.76 30.35 33.48
N ASN A 119 -38.55 30.28 34.79
CA ASN A 119 -38.84 29.20 35.76
C ASN A 119 -39.56 27.91 35.26
N GLN A 120 -38.97 26.72 35.51
CA GLN A 120 -39.56 25.53 36.19
C GLN A 120 -38.78 24.22 35.90
N ASP A 121 -38.23 23.60 36.96
CA ASP A 121 -37.89 22.16 37.00
C ASP A 121 -39.17 21.31 37.01
N PRO A 122 -39.13 20.06 36.48
CA PRO A 122 -39.00 18.91 37.41
C PRO A 122 -38.21 17.70 36.86
N PHE A 123 -37.67 16.91 37.80
CA PHE A 123 -37.13 15.54 37.64
C PHE A 123 -38.00 14.57 38.49
N PRO A 124 -37.93 13.22 38.40
CA PRO A 124 -38.06 12.20 37.32
C PRO A 124 -39.27 11.22 37.63
N PRO A 125 -39.47 10.00 37.03
CA PRO A 125 -38.74 8.77 37.43
C PRO A 125 -38.59 7.60 36.39
N ALA A 126 -37.71 6.64 36.78
CA ALA A 126 -37.69 5.17 36.58
C ALA A 126 -37.61 4.52 35.18
N THR A 127 -36.53 3.76 34.85
CA THR A 127 -36.30 2.28 34.97
C THR A 127 -37.27 1.45 34.09
N GLU A 128 -36.94 0.43 33.27
CA GLU A 128 -35.91 -0.61 33.13
C GLU A 128 -35.82 -0.95 31.61
N SER A 129 -34.77 -1.54 31.04
CA SER A 129 -34.72 -3.01 30.93
C SER A 129 -33.35 -3.53 30.44
N SER A 130 -32.75 -4.34 31.32
CA SER A 130 -32.02 -5.59 31.10
C SER A 130 -30.79 -5.60 30.18
N ALA A 131 -29.63 -5.52 30.83
CA ALA A 131 -28.50 -6.40 30.55
C ALA A 131 -28.93 -7.85 30.85
N ASP A 132 -28.70 -8.75 29.89
CA ASP A 132 -28.40 -10.18 30.07
C ASP A 132 -28.51 -10.85 28.69
N ASP A 133 -27.37 -11.22 28.09
CA ASP A 133 -27.35 -12.44 27.27
C ASP A 133 -25.94 -13.05 27.36
N ASP A 134 -25.74 -13.67 28.52
CA ASP A 134 -24.62 -14.51 28.91
C ASP A 134 -24.57 -15.74 27.99
N LEU A 135 -23.45 -15.91 27.27
CA LEU A 135 -23.24 -16.99 26.31
C LEU A 135 -22.92 -18.30 27.05
N PRO A 136 -23.65 -19.40 26.80
CA PRO A 136 -23.40 -20.65 27.50
C PRO A 136 -22.08 -21.32 27.06
N PHE A 137 -21.41 -21.92 28.05
CA PHE A 137 -20.27 -22.84 27.93
C PHE A 137 -20.62 -24.14 27.20
#